data_AF-A0A6H2A2I1-F1
#
_entry.id   AF-A0A6H2A2I1-F1
#
_cell.length_a   1.000
_cell.length_b   1.000
_cell.length_c   1.000
_cell.angle_alpha   90.00
_cell.angle_beta   90.00
_cell.angle_gamma   90.00
#
_symmetry.space_group_name_H-M   'P 1'
#
loop_
_entity.id
_entity.type
_entity.pdbx_description
1 polymer ?
#
loop_
_entity_poly.entity_id
_entity_poly.type
_entity_poly.pdbx_seq_one_letter_code
_entity_poly.pdbx_strand_id
1 'polypeptide(L)'
;MIQFNFIPQKVKGKPKILGVGILTADNKEAVFFSSADENATVFGILKHPEIIFINPHGILLKGFEPCGANKTGREQYKYQEWYCSYNEEK
;
A
#
# COMPACT_ATOMS: atom_id res chain seq x y z
N MET A 1 -3.13 -17.31 -5.38
CA MET A 1 -2.81 -16.09 -4.62
C MET A 1 -3.15 -14.91 -5.50
N ILE A 2 -3.91 -13.93 -5.01
CA ILE A 2 -4.36 -12.79 -5.83
C ILE A 2 -3.24 -11.76 -5.90
N GLN A 3 -2.89 -11.30 -7.11
CA GLN A 3 -1.97 -10.19 -7.31
C GLN A 3 -2.73 -8.89 -7.56
N PHE A 4 -2.12 -7.79 -7.13
CA PHE A 4 -2.64 -6.45 -7.24
C PHE A 4 -1.60 -5.55 -7.91
N ASN A 5 -2.07 -4.51 -8.58
CA ASN A 5 -1.26 -3.34 -8.90
C ASN A 5 -1.28 -2.38 -7.72
N PHE A 6 -0.12 -1.86 -7.31
CA PHE A 6 0.02 -0.91 -6.24
C PHE A 6 -0.02 0.54 -6.74
N ILE A 7 -1.06 1.29 -6.38
CA ILE A 7 -1.26 2.66 -6.87
C ILE A 7 -1.51 3.62 -5.70
N PRO A 8 -0.47 4.29 -5.15
CA PRO A 8 -0.65 5.36 -4.18
C PRO A 8 -1.37 6.56 -4.79
N GLN A 9 -2.39 7.06 -4.10
CA GLN A 9 -3.27 8.11 -4.60
C GLN A 9 -2.83 9.51 -4.15
N LYS A 10 -2.19 9.65 -2.98
CA LYS A 10 -1.71 10.95 -2.45
C LYS A 10 -0.22 11.13 -2.75
N VAL A 11 0.12 11.15 -4.03
CA VAL A 11 1.47 11.46 -4.54
C VAL A 11 1.46 12.77 -5.33
N LYS A 12 2.59 13.49 -5.36
CA LYS A 12 2.71 14.70 -6.18
C LYS A 12 2.70 14.31 -7.66
N GLY A 13 1.61 14.64 -8.36
CA GLY A 13 1.42 14.34 -9.77
C GLY A 13 0.25 13.39 -10.02
N LYS A 14 0.26 12.70 -11.18
CA LYS A 14 -0.75 11.69 -11.49
C LYS A 14 -0.42 10.37 -10.77
N PRO A 15 -1.40 9.68 -10.15
CA PRO A 15 -1.21 8.33 -9.64
C PRO A 15 -0.66 7.41 -10.72
N LYS A 16 0.27 6.53 -10.33
CA LYS A 16 0.89 5.55 -11.23
C LYS A 16 1.09 4.23 -10.49
N ILE A 17 1.13 3.14 -11.24
CA ILE A 17 1.48 1.83 -10.71
C ILE A 17 2.95 1.87 -10.28
N LEU A 18 3.21 1.56 -9.02
CA LEU A 18 4.58 1.47 -8.47
C LEU A 18 5.11 0.04 -8.42
N GLY A 19 4.24 -0.96 -8.46
CA GLY A 19 4.60 -2.36 -8.43
C GLY A 19 3.39 -3.27 -8.58
N VAL A 20 3.66 -4.53 -8.87
CA VAL A 20 2.69 -5.62 -8.82
C VAL A 20 3.08 -6.52 -7.66
N GLY A 21 2.11 -7.01 -6.91
CA GLY A 21 2.40 -7.85 -5.76
C GLY A 21 1.18 -8.25 -4.96
N ILE A 22 1.41 -8.52 -3.69
CA ILE A 22 0.42 -9.05 -2.76
C ILE A 22 0.15 -7.99 -1.70
N LEU A 23 -1.14 -7.80 -1.41
CA LEU A 23 -1.60 -6.99 -0.29
C LEU A 23 -1.92 -7.93 0.88
N THR A 24 -1.34 -7.63 2.04
CA THR A 24 -1.78 -8.18 3.33
C THR A 24 -2.25 -7.04 4.20
N ALA A 25 -3.31 -7.26 4.99
CA ALA A 25 -3.84 -6.24 5.88
C ALA A 25 -4.48 -6.88 7.11
N ASP A 26 -4.20 -6.28 8.27
CA ASP A 26 -4.91 -6.52 9.52
C ASP A 26 -5.36 -5.18 10.13
N ASN A 27 -5.85 -5.20 11.38
CA ASN A 27 -6.33 -3.98 12.05
C ASN A 27 -5.24 -2.98 12.43
N LYS A 28 -3.96 -3.36 12.34
CA LYS A 28 -2.79 -2.56 12.74
C LYS A 28 -2.02 -2.04 11.54
N GLU A 29 -1.82 -2.88 10.53
CA GLU A 29 -1.05 -2.53 9.35
C GLU A 29 -1.52 -3.23 8.08
N ALA A 30 -1.32 -2.53 6.96
CA ALA A 30 -1.36 -3.11 5.63
C ALA A 30 0.03 -3.03 5.01
N VAL A 31 0.49 -4.13 4.43
CA VAL A 31 1.80 -4.24 3.79
C VAL A 31 1.61 -4.72 2.37
N PHE A 32 2.27 -4.03 1.44
CA PHE A 32 2.31 -4.39 0.03
C PHE A 32 3.73 -4.84 -0.35
N PHE A 33 3.87 -6.06 -0.87
CA PHE A 33 5.17 -6.65 -1.22
C PHE A 33 5.12 -7.40 -2.55
N SER A 34 6.28 -7.55 -3.22
CA SER A 34 6.37 -8.06 -4.60
C SER A 34 5.99 -9.53 -4.77
N SER A 35 6.30 -10.39 -3.80
CA SER A 35 6.12 -11.84 -3.87
C SER A 35 6.03 -12.46 -2.47
N ALA A 36 5.62 -13.72 -2.37
CA ALA A 36 5.47 -14.41 -1.07
C ALA A 36 6.75 -15.11 -0.59
N ASP A 37 7.90 -14.84 -1.22
CA ASP A 37 9.19 -15.44 -0.86
C ASP A 37 10.02 -14.54 0.07
N GLU A 38 11.13 -15.08 0.59
CA GLU A 38 12.02 -14.40 1.53
C GLU A 38 12.75 -13.18 0.94
N ASN A 39 12.81 -13.04 -0.39
CA ASN A 39 13.47 -11.95 -1.10
C ASN A 39 12.47 -10.87 -1.56
N ALA A 40 11.23 -10.90 -1.05
CA ALA A 40 10.19 -9.97 -1.42
C ALA A 40 10.59 -8.51 -1.12
N THR A 41 10.39 -7.64 -2.11
CA THR A 41 10.55 -6.19 -1.93
C THR A 41 9.26 -5.62 -1.35
N VAL A 42 9.37 -4.91 -0.23
CA VAL A 42 8.25 -4.15 0.36
C VAL A 42 8.09 -2.83 -0.39
N PHE A 43 6.96 -2.65 -1.05
CA PHE A 43 6.63 -1.41 -1.77
C PHE A 43 6.06 -0.33 -0.85
N GLY A 44 5.38 -0.72 0.23
CA GLY A 44 4.81 0.23 1.18
C GLY A 44 4.28 -0.44 2.45
N ILE A 45 4.21 0.34 3.52
CA ILE A 45 3.58 -0.02 4.80
C ILE A 45 2.59 1.09 5.18
N LEU A 46 1.36 0.72 5.49
CA LEU A 46 0.30 1.63 5.93
C LEU A 46 -0.13 1.26 7.34
N LYS A 47 0.07 2.13 8.31
CA LYS A 47 -0.36 1.96 9.69
C LYS A 47 -1.81 2.39 9.86
N HIS A 48 -2.52 1.67 10.72
CA HIS A 48 -3.96 1.84 11.00
C HIS A 48 -4.79 1.88 9.71
N PRO A 49 -4.73 0.82 8.88
CA PRO A 49 -5.43 0.80 7.61
C PRO A 49 -6.94 0.78 7.84
N GLU A 50 -7.66 1.56 7.04
CA GLU A 50 -9.12 1.52 6.94
C GLU A 50 -9.49 1.25 5.49
N ILE A 51 -10.29 0.20 5.27
CA ILE A 51 -10.85 -0.09 3.95
C ILE A 51 -11.94 0.95 3.66
N ILE A 52 -11.74 1.76 2.63
CA ILE A 52 -12.72 2.77 2.19
C ILE A 52 -13.78 2.08 1.33
N PHE A 53 -13.37 1.29 0.35
CA PHE A 53 -14.28 0.47 -0.45
C PHE A 53 -13.57 -0.75 -1.06
N ILE A 54 -14.38 -1.75 -1.39
CA ILE A 54 -14.00 -2.90 -2.21
C ILE A 54 -14.99 -2.93 -3.38
N ASN A 55 -14.48 -3.05 -4.60
CA ASN A 55 -15.29 -3.20 -5.79
C ASN A 55 -14.68 -4.27 -6.72
N PRO A 56 -15.32 -4.59 -7.86
CA PRO A 56 -14.79 -5.59 -8.79
C PRO A 56 -13.43 -5.25 -9.41
N HIS A 57 -12.98 -4.00 -9.35
CA HIS A 57 -11.72 -3.55 -9.91
C HIS A 57 -10.58 -3.50 -8.88
N GLY A 58 -10.89 -3.51 -7.58
CA GLY A 58 -9.87 -3.48 -6.54
C GLY A 58 -10.36 -3.04 -5.17
N ILE A 59 -9.39 -2.68 -4.34
CA ILE A 59 -9.56 -2.27 -2.95
C ILE A 59 -8.93 -0.89 -2.78
N LEU A 60 -9.68 0.07 -2.22
CA LEU A 60 -9.14 1.35 -1.76
C LEU A 60 -9.02 1.32 -0.25
N LEU A 61 -7.82 1.55 0.27
CA LEU A 61 -7.55 1.69 1.69
C LEU A 61 -6.85 3.03 1.99
N LYS A 62 -7.06 3.57 3.19
CA LYS A 62 -6.35 4.75 3.71
C LYS A 62 -5.68 4.44 5.04
N GLY A 63 -4.71 5.26 5.41
CA GLY A 63 -4.02 5.18 6.70
C GLY A 63 -2.80 6.08 6.71
N PHE A 64 -1.78 5.67 7.46
CA PHE A 64 -0.59 6.48 7.72
C PHE A 64 0.69 5.75 7.31
N GLU A 65 1.40 6.29 6.32
CA GLU A 65 2.66 5.72 5.82
C GLU A 65 3.85 6.37 6.56
N PRO A 66 4.80 5.57 7.09
CA PRO A 66 6.03 6.11 7.66
C PRO A 66 6.82 6.93 6.63
N CYS A 67 7.31 8.10 7.01
CA CYS A 67 8.05 9.00 6.12
C CYS A 67 9.40 9.44 6.69
N GLY A 68 10.01 8.59 7.53
CA GLY A 68 11.27 8.84 8.21
C GLY A 68 11.08 9.34 9.64
N ALA A 69 12.18 9.73 10.27
CA ALA A 69 12.18 10.29 11.62
C ALA A 69 12.49 11.78 11.60
N ASN A 70 11.92 12.54 12.52
CA ASN A 70 12.28 13.93 12.73
C ASN A 70 13.64 14.05 13.45
N LYS A 71 14.09 15.29 13.70
CA LYS A 71 15.36 15.58 14.41
C LYS A 71 15.43 15.02 15.84
N THR A 72 14.30 14.65 16.45
CA THR A 72 14.25 14.05 17.79
C THR A 72 14.20 12.52 17.76
N GLY A 73 14.30 11.91 16.57
CA GLY A 73 14.21 10.47 16.38
C GLY A 73 12.78 9.91 16.43
N ARG A 74 11.75 10.78 16.52
CA ARG A 74 10.36 10.34 16.46
C ARG A 74 9.97 10.04 15.03
N GLU A 75 9.38 8.86 14.81
CA GLU A 75 8.83 8.47 13.52
C GLU A 75 7.73 9.45 13.10
N GLN A 76 7.81 9.89 11.86
CA GLN A 76 6.81 10.74 11.23
C GLN A 76 5.99 9.90 10.28
N TYR A 77 4.72 10.27 10.18
CA TYR A 77 3.79 9.63 9.28
C TYR A 77 3.13 10.67 8.41
N LYS A 78 2.81 10.26 7.19
CA LYS A 78 2.00 11.02 6.25
C LYS A 78 0.72 10.24 5.98
N TYR A 79 -0.39 10.95 5.88
CA TYR A 79 -1.63 10.35 5.40
C TYR A 79 -1.43 9.83 3.97
N GLN A 80 -1.94 8.63 3.70
CA GLN A 80 -1.85 8.00 2.39
C GLN A 80 -3.10 7.19 2.07
N GLU A 81 -3.41 7.10 0.78
CA GLU A 81 -4.44 6.25 0.21
C GLU A 81 -3.80 5.33 -0.83
N TRP A 82 -4.12 4.05 -0.80
CA TRP A 82 -3.66 3.06 -1.76
C TRP A 82 -4.84 2.45 -2.49
N TYR A 83 -4.84 2.58 -3.82
CA TYR A 83 -5.70 1.78 -4.66
C TYR A 83 -4.94 0.54 -5.11
N CYS A 84 -5.37 -0.60 -4.63
CA CYS A 84 -4.85 -1.92 -5.00
C CYS A 84 -5.81 -2.52 -6.03
N SER A 85 -5.56 -2.29 -7.31
CA SER A 85 -6.41 -2.85 -8.37
C SER A 85 -6.04 -4.30 -8.64
N TYR A 86 -7.02 -5.17 -8.88
CA TYR A 86 -6.73 -6.56 -9.25
C TYR A 86 -5.84 -6.59 -10.50
N ASN A 87 -4.77 -7.39 -10.46
CA ASN A 87 -3.95 -7.61 -11.64
C ASN A 87 -4.58 -8.75 -12.46
N GLU A 88 -5.29 -8.39 -13.52
CA GLU A 88 -5.80 -9.33 -14.52
C GLU A 88 -4.72 -9.56 -15.59
N GLU A 89 -3.54 -10.04 -15.18
CA GLU A 89 -2.63 -10.63 -16.17
C GLU A 89 -3.34 -11.87 -16.75
N LYS A 90 -3.67 -11.80 -18.05
CA LYS A 90 -4.17 -12.90 -18.87
C LYS A 90 -3.02 -13.80 -19.30
#